data_AF-A0A485LY72-F1
#
_entry.id   AF-A0A485LY72-F1
#
_cell.length_a   1.000
_cell.length_b   1.000
_cell.length_c   1.000
_cell.angle_alpha   90.00
_cell.angle_beta   90.00
_cell.angle_gamma   90.00
#
_symmetry.space_group_name_H-M   'P 1'
#
loop_
_entity.id
_entity.type
_entity.pdbx_description
1 polymer ?
#
loop_
_entity_poly.entity_id
_entity_poly.type
_entity_poly.pdbx_seq_one_letter_code
_entity_poly.pdbx_strand_id
1 'polypeptide(L)'
;MLVIALILCTGCGRKLPPLPPGMPDPVELVSAGFEENEVVVKARCNVPGSTITLLGKPKGLCPSCTDDLMRKDEAFVEEAGTVHLRDTAPDASYMVYRIAFSKGTLVWMTDARVVRRR
;
A
#
# COMPACT_ATOMS: atom_id res chain seq x y z
N MET A 1 -25.27 -2.08 -64.60
CA MET A 1 -25.39 -2.17 -63.13
C MET A 1 -23.99 -2.20 -62.55
N LEU A 2 -23.55 -1.10 -61.95
CA LEU A 2 -22.22 -0.89 -61.42
C LEU A 2 -22.22 -1.30 -59.94
N VAL A 3 -21.49 -2.35 -59.59
CA VAL A 3 -21.32 -2.81 -58.20
C VAL A 3 -20.26 -1.94 -57.54
N ILE A 4 -20.67 -1.00 -56.68
CA ILE A 4 -19.75 -0.21 -55.85
C ILE A 4 -19.63 -0.91 -54.50
N ALA A 5 -18.46 -1.51 -54.28
CA ALA A 5 -18.06 -2.10 -53.01
C ALA A 5 -17.99 -1.02 -51.93
N LEU A 6 -18.89 -1.10 -50.94
CA LEU A 6 -18.80 -0.29 -49.74
C LEU A 6 -17.67 -0.82 -48.85
N ILE A 7 -16.65 0.03 -48.73
CA ILE A 7 -15.43 -0.15 -47.97
C ILE A 7 -15.79 -0.35 -46.49
N LEU A 8 -15.48 -1.53 -45.97
CA LEU A 8 -15.45 -1.85 -44.55
C LEU A 8 -14.43 -0.94 -43.87
N CYS A 9 -14.89 0.04 -43.10
CA CYS A 9 -14.08 0.72 -42.08
C CYS A 9 -13.76 -0.29 -40.97
N THR A 10 -12.82 -1.20 -41.21
CA THR A 10 -12.15 -1.96 -40.17
C THR A 10 -11.29 -1.00 -39.37
N GLY A 11 -11.90 -0.37 -38.36
CA GLY A 11 -11.16 0.32 -37.31
C GLY A 11 -10.12 -0.65 -36.77
N CYS A 12 -8.84 -0.33 -36.97
CA CYS A 12 -7.72 -1.18 -36.59
C CYS A 12 -7.82 -1.48 -35.10
N GLY A 13 -8.09 -2.74 -34.75
CA GLY A 13 -8.07 -3.28 -33.39
C GLY A 13 -6.68 -3.32 -32.76
N ARG A 14 -5.89 -2.23 -32.88
CA ARG A 14 -4.66 -2.07 -32.12
C ARG A 14 -5.03 -1.68 -30.69
N LYS A 15 -5.17 -2.69 -29.85
CA LYS A 15 -4.99 -2.54 -28.39
C LYS A 15 -3.68 -1.78 -28.19
N LEU A 16 -3.72 -0.61 -27.55
CA LEU A 16 -2.50 0.11 -27.20
C LEU A 16 -1.56 -0.85 -26.45
N PRO A 17 -0.25 -0.83 -26.73
CA PRO A 17 0.69 -1.61 -25.94
C PRO A 17 0.56 -1.21 -24.47
N PRO A 18 0.70 -2.16 -23.52
CA PRO A 18 0.68 -1.82 -22.11
C PRO A 18 1.78 -0.80 -21.84
N LEU A 19 1.49 0.16 -20.95
CA LEU A 19 2.51 1.08 -20.48
C LEU A 19 3.65 0.29 -19.83
N PRO A 20 4.91 0.74 -19.98
CA PRO A 20 6.02 0.12 -19.27
C PRO A 20 5.73 0.12 -17.77
N PRO A 21 6.20 -0.89 -17.02
CA PRO A 21 6.03 -0.92 -15.57
C PRO A 21 6.55 0.38 -14.95
N GLY A 22 5.75 0.96 -14.05
CA GLY A 22 6.19 2.09 -13.25
C GLY A 22 7.33 1.70 -12.32
N MET A 23 7.99 2.71 -11.73
CA MET A 23 8.91 2.44 -10.63
C MET A 23 8.13 1.85 -9.45
N PRO A 24 8.71 0.88 -8.72
CA PRO A 24 8.05 0.31 -7.55
C PRO A 24 7.87 1.37 -6.47
N ASP A 25 6.80 1.24 -5.69
CA ASP A 25 6.58 2.07 -4.51
C ASP A 25 7.76 1.94 -3.51
N PRO A 26 8.09 2.99 -2.75
CA PRO A 26 9.22 2.94 -1.81
C PRO A 26 9.01 1.92 -0.69
N VAL A 27 7.75 1.69 -0.30
CA VAL A 27 7.36 0.66 0.65
C VAL A 27 6.00 0.07 0.28
N GLU A 28 5.85 -1.24 0.46
CA GLU A 28 4.61 -1.99 0.24
C GLU A 28 4.17 -2.66 1.55
N LEU A 29 2.90 -2.52 1.92
CA LEU A 29 2.30 -3.29 3.01
C LEU A 29 1.88 -4.67 2.46
N VAL A 30 2.72 -5.67 2.69
CA VAL A 30 2.57 -7.03 2.15
C VAL A 30 1.45 -7.80 2.87
N SER A 31 1.44 -7.74 4.20
CA SER A 31 0.38 -8.36 5.01
C SER A 31 0.23 -7.66 6.34
N ALA A 32 -0.98 -7.73 6.89
CA ALA A 32 -1.27 -7.30 8.26
C ALA A 32 -2.35 -8.21 8.85
N GLY A 33 -2.14 -8.66 10.08
CA GLY A 33 -3.04 -9.60 10.74
C GLY A 33 -2.88 -9.56 12.26
N PHE A 34 -3.96 -9.91 12.97
CA PHE A 34 -3.86 -10.18 14.40
C PHE A 34 -3.11 -11.50 14.61
N GLU A 35 -2.10 -11.48 15.46
CA GLU A 35 -1.43 -12.65 16.01
C GLU A 35 -1.63 -12.58 17.53
N GLU A 36 -2.44 -13.48 18.08
CA GLU A 36 -2.89 -13.45 19.47
C GLU A 36 -3.52 -12.09 19.86
N ASN A 37 -2.80 -11.28 20.65
CA ASN A 37 -3.23 -9.97 21.13
C ASN A 37 -2.57 -8.80 20.40
N GLU A 38 -1.61 -9.04 19.53
CA GLU A 38 -0.92 -8.01 18.74
C GLU A 38 -1.35 -8.02 17.27
N VAL A 39 -1.02 -6.96 16.54
CA VAL A 39 -1.08 -6.96 15.07
C VAL A 39 0.34 -6.96 14.52
N VAL A 40 0.64 -7.95 13.68
CA VAL A 40 1.92 -8.04 12.98
C VAL A 40 1.72 -7.56 11.54
N VAL A 41 2.56 -6.62 11.13
CA VAL A 41 2.56 -6.03 9.80
C VAL A 41 3.88 -6.36 9.11
N LYS A 42 3.78 -7.01 7.95
CA LYS A 42 4.89 -7.28 7.06
C LYS A 42 4.96 -6.20 5.99
N ALA A 43 6.07 -5.50 5.95
CA ALA A 43 6.38 -4.46 4.98
C ALA A 43 7.50 -4.93 4.06
N ARG A 44 7.48 -4.54 2.78
CA ARG A 44 8.64 -4.62 1.89
C ARG A 44 9.10 -3.21 1.59
N CYS A 45 10.31 -2.85 1.99
CA CYS A 45 10.91 -1.57 1.69
C CYS A 45 11.94 -1.73 0.56
N ASN A 46 11.78 -0.93 -0.49
CA ASN A 46 12.65 -0.98 -1.67
C ASN A 46 13.80 0.05 -1.60
N VAL A 47 13.82 0.90 -0.56
CA VAL A 47 14.76 2.02 -0.46
C VAL A 47 15.60 1.90 0.82
N PRO A 48 16.92 1.60 0.70
CA PRO A 48 17.81 1.52 1.86
C PRO A 48 18.06 2.90 2.47
N GLY A 49 18.51 2.92 3.72
CA GLY A 49 18.74 4.14 4.50
C GLY A 49 17.47 4.98 4.67
N SER A 50 16.35 4.32 5.01
CA SER A 50 15.05 4.97 5.19
C SER A 50 14.40 4.58 6.50
N THR A 51 13.44 5.38 6.94
CA THR A 51 12.62 5.08 8.13
C THR A 51 11.23 4.70 7.68
N ILE A 52 10.72 3.57 8.17
CA ILE A 52 9.34 3.17 8.01
C ILE A 52 8.64 3.18 9.36
N THR A 53 7.44 3.77 9.40
CA THR A 53 6.66 3.94 10.61
C THR A 53 5.31 3.27 10.43
N LEU A 54 4.95 2.36 11.32
CA LEU A 54 3.62 1.77 11.37
C LEU A 54 2.66 2.78 11.98
N LEU A 55 1.65 3.16 11.22
CA LEU A 55 0.56 4.02 11.65
C LEU A 55 -0.71 3.19 11.80
N GLY A 56 -1.43 3.37 12.90
CA GLY A 56 -2.63 2.62 13.21
C GLY A 56 -3.69 3.47 13.89
N LYS A 57 -4.96 3.13 13.64
CA LYS A 57 -6.10 3.67 14.37
C LYS A 57 -7.28 2.69 14.40
N PRO A 58 -8.21 2.81 15.37
CA PRO A 58 -9.50 2.14 15.28
C PRO A 58 -10.23 2.49 13.98
N LYS A 59 -11.03 1.56 13.45
CA LYS A 59 -11.90 1.88 12.33
C LYS A 59 -13.00 2.83 12.78
N GLY A 60 -12.79 4.12 12.52
CA GLY A 60 -13.82 5.15 12.55
C GLY A 60 -14.78 5.04 11.35
N LEU A 61 -15.44 6.15 11.03
CA LEU A 61 -16.40 6.21 9.91
C LEU A 61 -15.74 5.95 8.55
N CYS A 62 -14.55 6.51 8.32
CA CYS A 62 -13.83 6.40 7.06
C CYS A 62 -12.45 5.75 7.26
N PRO A 63 -12.18 4.58 6.66
CA PRO A 63 -10.87 3.95 6.72
C PRO A 63 -9.82 4.68 5.88
N SER A 64 -10.24 5.50 4.91
CA SER A 64 -9.33 6.25 4.05
C SER A 64 -8.84 7.56 4.69
N CYS A 65 -9.58 8.14 5.65
CA CYS A 65 -9.14 9.32 6.37
C CYS A 65 -7.81 9.06 7.08
N THR A 66 -6.90 10.02 7.03
CA THR A 66 -5.59 9.96 7.68
C THR A 66 -5.58 10.58 9.07
N ASP A 67 -6.68 11.25 9.45
CA ASP A 67 -6.87 11.80 10.79
C ASP A 67 -6.78 10.70 11.85
N ASP A 68 -6.28 11.05 13.03
CA ASP A 68 -6.15 10.17 14.19
C ASP A 68 -5.23 8.95 14.00
N LEU A 69 -4.43 8.91 12.92
CA LEU A 69 -3.38 7.89 12.76
C LEU A 69 -2.32 8.10 13.84
N MET A 70 -2.16 7.09 14.69
CA MET A 70 -1.14 7.08 15.74
C MET A 70 0.03 6.21 15.32
N ARG A 71 1.24 6.64 15.68
CA ARG A 71 2.44 5.81 15.54
C ARG A 71 2.36 4.62 16.49
N LYS A 72 2.50 3.42 15.94
CA LYS A 72 2.50 2.14 16.68
C LYS A 72 3.90 1.56 16.80
N ASP A 73 4.69 1.67 15.73
CA ASP A 73 6.04 1.13 15.66
C ASP A 73 6.87 1.87 14.61
N GLU A 74 8.18 1.67 14.63
CA GLU A 74 9.11 2.23 13.66
C GLU A 74 10.34 1.35 13.48
N ALA A 75 10.83 1.27 12.25
CA ALA A 75 12.09 0.63 11.94
C ALA A 75 12.91 1.50 10.99
N PHE A 76 14.21 1.55 11.24
CA PHE A 76 15.18 2.04 10.27
C PHE A 76 15.61 0.88 9.38
N VAL A 77 15.59 1.11 8.07
CA VAL A 77 15.87 0.11 7.04
C VAL A 77 17.24 0.44 6.44
N GLU A 78 18.27 -0.25 6.90
CA GLU A 78 19.64 -0.09 6.36
C GLU A 78 19.73 -0.61 4.93
N GLU A 79 19.16 -1.79 4.67
CA GLU A 79 19.15 -2.47 3.37
C GLU A 79 17.72 -2.72 2.89
N ALA A 80 17.50 -2.63 1.58
CA ALA A 80 16.19 -2.93 0.99
C ALA A 80 15.79 -4.39 1.29
N GLY A 81 14.56 -4.61 1.72
CA GLY A 81 14.15 -5.91 2.20
C GLY A 81 12.78 -5.95 2.86
N THR A 82 12.54 -7.03 3.58
CA THR A 82 11.31 -7.24 4.34
C THR A 82 11.52 -6.82 5.78
N VAL A 83 10.57 -6.08 6.33
CA VAL A 83 10.57 -5.64 7.74
C VAL A 83 9.26 -6.02 8.39
N HIS A 84 9.32 -6.37 9.67
CA HIS A 84 8.16 -6.68 10.49
C HIS A 84 7.98 -5.57 11.52
N LEU A 85 6.80 -4.95 11.51
CA LEU A 85 6.37 -3.92 12.46
C LEU A 85 5.21 -4.46 13.28
N ARG A 86 5.06 -4.03 14.53
CA ARG A 86 4.04 -4.58 15.45
C ARG A 86 3.23 -3.51 16.17
N ASP A 87 1.94 -3.73 16.30
CA ASP A 87 1.08 -3.03 17.25
C ASP A 87 0.78 -3.96 18.41
N THR A 88 1.53 -3.81 19.52
CA THR A 88 1.47 -4.72 20.69
C THR A 88 0.20 -4.53 21.52
N ALA A 89 -0.48 -3.39 21.37
CA ALA A 89 -1.71 -3.08 22.09
C ALA A 89 -2.72 -2.40 21.14
N PRO A 90 -3.33 -3.15 20.22
CA PRO A 90 -4.33 -2.61 19.29
C PRO A 90 -5.53 -2.04 20.06
N ASP A 91 -5.90 -0.80 19.74
CA ASP A 91 -6.93 -0.05 20.48
C ASP A 91 -8.34 -0.67 20.34
N ALA A 92 -8.55 -1.46 19.29
CA ALA A 92 -9.83 -2.10 18.99
C ALA A 92 -9.63 -3.44 18.28
N SER A 93 -10.69 -4.27 18.26
CA SER A 93 -10.74 -5.51 17.48
C SER A 93 -10.81 -5.27 15.96
N TYR A 94 -10.99 -4.03 15.55
CA TYR A 94 -11.04 -3.62 14.16
C TYR A 94 -10.20 -2.36 13.98
N MET A 95 -9.08 -2.51 13.29
CA MET A 95 -8.06 -1.49 13.11
C MET A 95 -7.84 -1.16 11.64
N VAL A 96 -7.28 0.02 11.38
CA VAL A 96 -6.83 0.48 10.08
C VAL A 96 -5.36 0.84 10.22
N TYR A 97 -4.52 0.23 9.38
CA TYR A 97 -3.08 0.43 9.37
C TYR A 97 -2.61 1.02 8.05
N ARG A 98 -1.54 1.81 8.13
CA ARG A 98 -0.76 2.33 6.99
C ARG A 98 0.71 2.30 7.37
N ILE A 99 1.58 2.28 6.38
CA ILE A 99 3.02 2.48 6.61
C ILE A 99 3.39 3.84 6.04
N ALA A 100 3.92 4.71 6.90
CA ALA A 100 4.59 5.92 6.47
C ALA A 100 6.06 5.60 6.19
N PHE A 101 6.58 6.18 5.12
CA PHE A 101 7.97 6.10 4.70
C PHE A 101 8.56 7.50 4.77
N SER A 102 9.78 7.63 5.31
CA SER A 102 10.54 8.87 5.25
C SER A 102 12.02 8.65 4.92
N LYS A 103 12.57 9.54 4.08
CA LYS A 103 14.00 9.61 3.79
C LYS A 103 14.39 11.05 3.46
N GLY A 104 15.11 11.70 4.38
CA GLY A 104 15.37 13.13 4.27
C GLY A 104 14.08 13.93 4.29
N THR A 105 13.78 14.66 3.22
CA THR A 105 12.54 15.43 3.06
C THR A 105 11.43 14.67 2.33
N LEU A 106 11.71 13.48 1.81
CA LEU A 106 10.72 12.66 1.12
C LEU A 106 9.85 11.96 2.15
N VAL A 107 8.54 12.14 2.04
CA VAL A 107 7.53 11.45 2.84
C VAL A 107 6.53 10.80 1.89
N TRP A 108 6.20 9.55 2.15
CA TRP A 108 5.22 8.77 1.39
C TRP A 108 4.43 7.87 2.33
N MET A 109 3.24 7.42 1.94
CA MET A 109 2.42 6.55 2.76
C MET A 109 1.63 5.55 1.93
N THR A 110 1.53 4.31 2.40
CA THR A 110 0.75 3.26 1.75
C THR A 110 -0.75 3.56 1.80
N ASP A 111 -1.50 2.84 0.96
CA ASP A 111 -2.94 2.69 1.12
C ASP A 111 -3.31 2.10 2.49
N ALA A 112 -4.56 2.34 2.89
CA ALA A 112 -5.11 1.81 4.13
C ALA A 112 -5.31 0.29 4.06
N ARG A 113 -4.80 -0.43 5.05
CA ARG A 113 -5.08 -1.84 5.27
C ARG A 113 -5.94 -2.02 6.49
N VAL A 114 -7.12 -2.58 6.27
CA VAL A 114 -8.06 -2.90 7.34
C VAL A 114 -7.77 -4.28 7.90
N VAL A 115 -7.69 -4.38 9.23
CA VAL A 115 -7.44 -5.64 9.94
C VAL A 115 -8.51 -5.83 11.01
N ARG A 116 -9.09 -7.03 11.07
CA ARG A 116 -10.11 -7.39 12.05
C ARG A 116 -9.68 -8.66 12.79
N ARG A 117 -9.87 -8.68 14.10
CA ARG A 117 -9.70 -9.87 14.94
C ARG A 117 -10.81 -10.87 14.59
N ARG A 118 -10.41 -12.08 14.19
CA ARG A 118 -11.35 -13.15 13.82
C ARG A 118 -12.09 -13.67 15.05
#